data_AF-A0A4Y7U1N2-F1
#
_entry.id   AF-A0A4Y7U1N2-F1
#
_cell.length_a   1.000
_cell.length_b   1.000
_cell.length_c   1.000
_cell.angle_alpha   90.00
_cell.angle_beta   90.00
_cell.angle_gamma   90.00
#
_symmetry.space_group_name_H-M   'P 1'
#
loop_
_entity.id
_entity.type
_entity.pdbx_description
1 polymer ?
#
loop_
_entity_poly.entity_id
_entity_poly.type
_entity_poly.pdbx_seq_one_letter_code
_entity_poly.pdbx_strand_id
1 'polypeptide(L)'
;VVLSPIKSFTINGVAATVNDVNKTIVMTLPEGTNLIALKPVIEVTEGVSVSPASGATVDFTNAVTFVITSNGKSVNYTANVGVPVTGLVVAFLG
;
A
#
# COMPACT_ATOMS: atom_id res chain seq x y z
N VAL A 1 19.85 -15.06 3.75
CA VAL A 1 19.54 -13.72 3.22
C VAL A 1 18.06 -13.67 2.94
N VAL A 2 17.30 -12.86 3.67
CA VAL A 2 15.91 -12.58 3.31
C VAL A 2 15.96 -11.53 2.19
N LEU A 3 15.59 -11.93 0.98
CA LEU A 3 15.45 -11.01 -0.14
C LEU A 3 14.13 -10.27 0.04
N SER A 4 14.17 -9.00 0.45
CA SER A 4 13.00 -8.13 0.43
C SER A 4 12.69 -7.75 -1.02
N PRO A 5 11.50 -8.13 -1.55
CA PRO A 5 11.16 -7.83 -2.92
C PRO A 5 10.80 -6.35 -3.12
N ILE A 6 10.32 -5.67 -2.07
CA ILE A 6 10.05 -4.23 -2.06
C ILE A 6 11.20 -3.51 -1.34
N LYS A 7 11.82 -2.54 -2.02
CA LYS A 7 12.83 -1.63 -1.45
C LYS A 7 12.18 -0.44 -0.75
N SER A 8 11.26 0.21 -1.47
CA SER A 8 10.57 1.41 -1.00
C SER A 8 9.13 1.37 -1.45
N PHE A 9 8.22 1.80 -0.57
CA PHE A 9 6.82 2.01 -0.94
C PHE A 9 6.41 3.38 -0.43
N THR A 10 6.09 4.28 -1.37
CA THR A 10 5.81 5.68 -1.06
C THR A 10 4.54 6.10 -1.80
N ILE A 11 3.55 6.66 -1.11
CA ILE A 11 2.34 7.20 -1.74
C ILE A 11 2.26 8.67 -1.40
N ASN A 12 2.14 9.54 -2.42
CA ASN A 12 1.94 10.98 -2.23
C ASN A 12 2.99 11.64 -1.31
N GLY A 13 4.23 11.15 -1.33
CA GLY A 13 5.32 11.64 -0.47
C GLY A 13 5.38 11.03 0.94
N VAL A 14 4.46 10.14 1.30
CA VAL A 14 4.46 9.41 2.58
C VAL A 14 5.05 8.01 2.37
N ALA A 15 5.98 7.59 3.22
CA ALA A 15 6.51 6.23 3.18
C ALA A 15 5.57 5.26 3.92
N ALA A 16 5.28 4.10 3.31
CA ALA A 16 4.54 3.02 3.96
C ALA A 16 5.47 2.11 4.75
N THR A 17 4.88 1.46 5.75
CA THR A 17 5.53 0.37 6.48
C THR A 17 5.24 -0.94 5.77
N VAL A 18 6.25 -1.50 5.12
CA VAL A 18 6.16 -2.82 4.48
C VAL A 18 6.57 -3.89 5.48
N ASN A 19 5.68 -4.85 5.71
CA ASN A 19 5.96 -6.03 6.52
C ASN A 19 6.10 -7.25 5.61
N ASP A 20 7.34 -7.59 5.25
CA ASP A 20 7.66 -8.77 4.45
C ASP A 20 7.34 -10.09 5.16
N VAL A 21 7.26 -10.13 6.49
CA VAL A 21 6.93 -11.37 7.23
C VAL A 21 5.45 -11.69 7.06
N ASN A 22 4.60 -10.69 7.36
CA ASN A 22 3.15 -10.80 7.28
C ASN A 22 2.58 -10.53 5.88
N LYS A 23 3.41 -10.18 4.91
CA LYS A 23 3.00 -9.80 3.55
C LYS A 23 1.93 -8.71 3.55
N THR A 24 2.14 -7.70 4.38
CA THR A 24 1.21 -6.60 4.58
C THR A 24 1.93 -5.28 4.45
N ILE A 25 1.26 -4.30 3.86
CA ILE A 25 1.78 -2.94 3.70
C ILE A 25 0.82 -2.06 4.47
N VAL A 26 1.31 -1.39 5.50
CA VAL A 26 0.50 -0.51 6.35
C VAL A 26 0.94 0.92 6.12
N MET A 27 -0.01 1.77 5.84
CA MET A 27 0.23 3.18 5.60
C MET A 27 -0.86 4.03 6.23
N THR A 28 -0.44 5.17 6.78
CA THR A 28 -1.35 6.19 7.27
C THR A 28 -1.07 7.48 6.52
N LEU A 29 -2.01 7.89 5.67
CA LEU A 29 -1.95 9.14 4.95
C LEU A 29 -2.64 10.25 5.76
N PRO A 30 -2.27 11.52 5.59
CA PRO A 30 -2.97 12.63 6.24
C PRO A 30 -4.43 12.70 5.79
N GLU A 31 -5.28 13.21 6.68
CA GLU A 31 -6.70 13.44 6.43
C GLU A 31 -6.92 14.35 5.21
N GLY A 32 -8.02 14.12 4.48
CA GLY A 32 -8.30 14.82 3.23
C GLY A 32 -7.55 14.29 2.00
N THR A 33 -6.68 13.29 2.16
CA THR A 33 -6.05 12.61 1.01
C THR A 33 -7.07 11.74 0.28
N ASN A 34 -7.16 11.88 -1.04
CA ASN A 34 -8.07 11.08 -1.86
C ASN A 34 -7.53 9.65 -2.08
N LEU A 35 -8.12 8.67 -1.38
CA LEU A 35 -7.72 7.26 -1.45
C LEU A 35 -8.13 6.54 -2.74
N ILE A 36 -9.08 7.10 -3.49
CA ILE A 36 -9.71 6.47 -4.67
C ILE A 36 -8.74 6.46 -5.86
N ALA A 37 -7.87 7.48 -5.92
CA ALA A 37 -6.99 7.71 -7.06
C ALA A 37 -5.52 7.88 -6.63
N LEU A 38 -5.03 6.97 -5.78
CA LEU A 38 -3.66 7.03 -5.31
C LEU A 38 -2.71 6.38 -6.30
N LYS A 39 -1.52 6.98 -6.41
CA LYS A 39 -0.42 6.49 -7.24
C LYS A 39 0.73 6.05 -6.33
N PRO A 40 0.80 4.76 -5.97
CA PRO A 40 1.89 4.26 -5.16
C PRO A 40 3.17 4.19 -5.99
N VAL A 41 4.25 4.77 -5.47
CA VAL A 41 5.60 4.61 -5.99
C VAL A 41 6.20 3.42 -5.26
N ILE A 42 6.36 2.32 -5.99
CA ILE A 42 6.86 1.06 -5.46
C ILE A 42 8.22 0.82 -6.11
N GLU A 43 9.28 0.94 -5.33
CA GLU A 43 10.60 0.50 -5.75
C GLU A 43 10.78 -0.96 -5.36
N VAL A 44 11.03 -1.79 -6.36
CA VAL A 44 11.29 -3.22 -6.17
C VAL A 44 12.74 -3.54 -6.54
N THR A 45 13.25 -4.67 -6.08
CA THR A 45 14.59 -5.14 -6.44
C THR A 45 14.64 -5.51 -7.94
N GLU A 46 15.80 -5.41 -8.58
CA GLU A 46 15.98 -5.85 -9.98
C GLU A 46 15.54 -7.31 -10.16
N GLY A 47 14.75 -7.57 -11.20
CA GLY A 47 14.16 -8.89 -11.45
C GLY A 47 12.89 -9.20 -10.64
N VAL A 48 12.34 -8.21 -9.93
CA VAL A 48 11.02 -8.29 -9.29
C VAL A 48 10.00 -7.49 -10.11
N SER A 49 8.80 -8.03 -10.27
CA SER A 49 7.65 -7.32 -10.83
C SER A 49 6.54 -7.15 -9.80
N VAL A 50 5.82 -6.04 -9.88
CA VAL A 50 4.69 -5.72 -9.01
C VAL A 50 3.46 -5.41 -9.86
N SER A 51 2.32 -5.93 -9.45
CA SER A 51 1.02 -5.67 -10.07
C SER A 51 -0.02 -5.38 -8.98
N PRO A 52 -0.74 -4.25 -9.04
CA PRO A 52 -0.64 -3.16 -10.02
C PRO A 52 0.72 -2.43 -10.02
N ALA A 53 1.13 -1.93 -11.19
CA ALA A 53 2.43 -1.30 -11.39
C ALA A 53 2.59 0.01 -10.58
N SER A 54 3.84 0.37 -10.25
CA SER A 54 4.14 1.64 -9.59
C SER A 54 3.64 2.83 -10.43
N GLY A 55 2.94 3.76 -9.80
CA GLY A 55 2.36 4.94 -10.46
C GLY A 55 1.00 4.71 -11.10
N ALA A 56 0.49 3.47 -11.08
CA ALA A 56 -0.88 3.20 -11.48
C ALA A 56 -1.87 3.80 -10.48
N THR A 57 -3.02 4.28 -10.98
CA THR A 57 -4.10 4.74 -10.12
C THR A 57 -4.79 3.53 -9.50
N VAL A 58 -4.76 3.45 -8.17
CA VAL A 58 -5.33 2.37 -7.39
C VAL A 58 -6.22 2.96 -6.29
N ASP A 59 -7.37 2.34 -6.09
CA ASP A 59 -8.30 2.67 -5.02
C ASP A 59 -7.91 1.93 -3.75
N PHE A 60 -7.51 2.67 -2.71
CA PHE A 60 -7.21 2.12 -1.38
C PHE A 60 -8.25 2.48 -0.33
N THR A 61 -9.49 2.77 -0.72
CA THR A 61 -10.62 2.85 0.22
C THR A 61 -10.84 1.51 0.93
N ASN A 62 -10.38 0.42 0.32
CA ASN A 62 -10.40 -0.94 0.85
C ASN A 62 -9.00 -1.55 0.80
N ALA A 63 -8.82 -2.68 1.48
CA ALA A 63 -7.57 -3.44 1.43
C ALA A 63 -7.28 -3.92 -0.01
N VAL A 64 -6.18 -3.47 -0.58
CA VAL A 64 -5.78 -3.81 -1.96
C VAL A 64 -4.76 -4.93 -1.94
N THR A 65 -4.92 -5.93 -2.81
CA THR A 65 -3.91 -6.98 -2.96
C THR A 65 -2.95 -6.66 -4.10
N PHE A 66 -1.66 -6.56 -3.78
CA PHE A 66 -0.56 -6.40 -4.72
C PHE A 66 0.13 -7.75 -4.93
N VAL A 67 0.25 -8.16 -6.18
CA VAL A 67 0.96 -9.39 -6.57
C VAL A 67 2.39 -9.02 -6.91
N ILE A 68 3.33 -9.53 -6.13
CA ILE A 68 4.76 -9.30 -6.30
C ILE A 68 5.40 -10.59 -6.76
N THR A 69 5.97 -10.60 -7.95
CA THR A 69 6.66 -11.75 -8.52
C THR A 69 8.16 -11.52 -8.46
N SER A 70 8.86 -12.35 -7.68
CA SER A 70 10.31 -12.29 -7.48
C SER A 70 10.94 -13.62 -7.84
N ASN A 71 11.84 -13.63 -8.82
CA ASN A 71 12.61 -14.82 -9.23
C ASN A 71 11.74 -16.10 -9.41
N GLY A 72 10.57 -15.96 -10.04
CA GLY A 72 9.61 -17.04 -10.27
C GLY A 72 8.64 -17.34 -9.13
N LYS A 73 8.71 -16.61 -8.00
CA LYS A 73 7.74 -16.72 -6.90
C LYS A 73 6.82 -15.51 -6.85
N SER A 74 5.52 -15.74 -7.05
CA SER A 74 4.50 -14.72 -6.85
C SER A 74 4.00 -14.74 -5.40
N VAL A 75 3.87 -13.56 -4.82
CA VAL A 75 3.52 -13.34 -3.42
C VAL A 75 2.48 -12.23 -3.37
N ASN A 76 1.40 -12.47 -2.65
CA ASN A 76 0.33 -11.49 -2.48
C ASN A 76 0.60 -10.65 -1.24
N TYR A 77 0.64 -9.33 -1.42
CA TYR A 77 0.79 -8.35 -0.37
C TYR A 77 -0.51 -7.59 -0.19
N THR A 78 -1.01 -7.50 1.03
CA THR A 78 -2.21 -6.71 1.32
C THR A 78 -1.81 -5.31 1.75
N ALA A 79 -2.11 -4.31 0.93
CA ALA A 79 -1.92 -2.91 1.24
C ALA A 79 -3.15 -2.35 1.94
N ASN A 80 -2.93 -1.97 3.20
CA ASN A 80 -3.89 -1.31 4.05
C ASN A 80 -3.47 0.16 4.21
N VAL A 81 -4.14 1.03 3.45
CA VAL A 81 -3.94 2.47 3.54
C VAL A 81 -5.13 3.04 4.28
N GLY A 82 -4.86 3.70 5.41
CA GLY A 82 -5.85 4.43 6.17
C GLY A 82 -5.59 5.93 6.10
N VAL A 83 -6.65 6.71 6.23
CA VAL A 83 -6.55 8.10 6.68
C VAL A 83 -7.05 8.17 8.13
N PRO A 84 -6.50 9.03 8.99
CA PRO A 84 -7.12 9.34 10.25
C PRO A 84 -8.48 9.97 9.93
N VAL A 85 -9.55 9.30 10.32
CA VAL A 85 -10.90 9.86 10.23
C VAL A 85 -11.08 10.85 11.37
N THR A 86 -10.77 12.13 11.16
CA THR A 86 -11.13 13.24 12.06
C THR A 86 -12.63 13.56 11.95
N GLY A 87 -13.44 12.52 11.91
CA GLY A 87 -14.82 12.57 11.43
C GLY A 87 -15.66 11.43 12.01
N LEU A 88 -15.40 11.05 13.26
CA LEU A 88 -16.46 10.50 14.08
C LEU A 88 -17.28 11.69 14.62
N VAL A 89 -18.11 12.30 13.76
CA VAL A 89 -19.45 12.60 14.26
C VAL A 89 -20.11 11.24 14.43
N VAL A 90 -19.87 10.60 15.58
CA VAL A 90 -20.87 9.70 16.12
C VAL A 90 -22.08 10.60 16.30
N ALA A 91 -22.96 10.61 15.30
CA ALA A 91 -24.30 11.13 15.44
C ALA A 91 -24.98 10.27 16.50
N PHE A 92 -24.82 10.64 17.77
CA PHE A 92 -25.78 10.27 18.81
C PHE A 92 -27.04 11.09 18.53
N LEU A 93 -27.84 10.63 17.57
CA LEU A 93 -29.27 10.93 17.49
C LEU A 93 -29.97 9.77 18.20
N GLY A 94 -30.08 9.90 19.52
CA GLY A 94 -30.75 8.93 20.39
C GLY A 94 -30.91 9.52 21.77
#